data_AF-A0A2G8KJ34-F1
#
_entry.id   AF-A0A2G8KJ34-F1
#
_cell.length_a   1.000
_cell.length_b   1.000
_cell.length_c   1.000
_cell.angle_alpha   90.00
_cell.angle_beta   90.00
_cell.angle_gamma   90.00
#
_symmetry.space_group_name_H-M   'P 1'
#
loop_
_entity.id
_entity.type
_entity.pdbx_description
1 polymer ?
#
loop_
_entity_poly.entity_id
_entity_poly.type
_entity_poly.pdbx_seq_one_letter_code
_entity_poly.pdbx_strand_id
1 'polypeptide(L)'
;MLDYHSARKLQDLTSWQRTLNPRTEEPMTDQLKHLELTGPHRFPINQYSYPYDTVRDPVVAGLTGKYTDQRLLAGGVSSTLPAFGADVGNLGGLIQAKDRMLQEKNYQIERLKMDYNQLQEKTRELQVDDRRKLYAPSTSSSGEHSLDLLLMKLQEKDYEIFSLRNQLTQQSSSKDSEIDQLSRKLGQTEYETKKSQEKEKELQSSLKREIEKLSSQIKAKETTHEETKEKYKKMRDKYDKVKLKVQSLEHYLKDLPTADDYATILGIYILYLQRTEELLKQRITALESDLTETRNIRRGKELEISNLEEKNADLEFEIQSLKTELGKMQQALGVEDGTDPTSFKLCSRDEYDDITKEKERLVQEVRQLKKVADSKHKQIKKLQLQHQDQVREMEGRLMQEEDNAVGLREEIKNKEVDIAKMRKTLKDLAEQNQDLLSLKMTLHEKIKKQERVISSEKFQLNQRVAKELSECTKEMQNLVQVCLQSAEGSEPNVSMLLGIRSNSSMSVDEGHPTETEEEARKRLLGDLQQIRQNIDILRGHLSDKYAESVGNNCITQ
;
A
#
# COMPACT_ATOMS: atom_id res chain seq x y z
N MET A 1 -65.81 -74.88 29.76
CA MET A 1 -64.50 -74.19 29.77
C MET A 1 -64.24 -73.54 28.41
N LEU A 2 -65.10 -72.61 27.97
CA LEU A 2 -65.01 -72.02 26.62
C LEU A 2 -64.76 -70.50 26.60
N ASP A 3 -64.69 -69.81 27.75
CA ASP A 3 -64.50 -68.35 27.79
C ASP A 3 -63.08 -67.85 28.08
N TYR A 4 -62.11 -68.74 28.35
CA TYR A 4 -60.75 -68.31 28.69
C TYR A 4 -59.83 -68.09 27.48
N HIS A 5 -60.20 -68.52 26.27
CA HIS A 5 -59.35 -68.41 25.07
C HIS A 5 -59.61 -67.16 24.22
N SER A 6 -60.79 -66.55 24.32
CA SER A 6 -61.14 -65.35 23.56
C SER A 6 -60.55 -64.07 24.18
N ALA A 7 -60.41 -64.02 25.52
CA ALA A 7 -59.84 -62.88 26.22
C ALA A 7 -58.32 -62.71 26.00
N ARG A 8 -57.57 -63.81 25.81
CA ARG A 8 -56.13 -63.77 25.50
C ARG A 8 -55.84 -63.25 24.09
N LYS A 9 -56.67 -63.60 23.10
CA LYS A 9 -56.52 -63.10 21.72
C LYS A 9 -56.75 -61.60 21.59
N LEU A 10 -57.66 -61.02 22.39
CA LEU A 10 -57.92 -59.57 22.37
C LEU A 10 -56.81 -58.75 23.04
N GLN A 11 -56.17 -59.27 24.10
CA GLN A 11 -54.99 -58.66 24.71
C GLN A 11 -53.74 -58.73 23.81
N ASP A 12 -53.57 -59.80 23.04
CA ASP A 12 -52.46 -59.92 22.08
C ASP A 12 -52.64 -59.01 20.85
N LEU A 13 -53.88 -58.75 20.41
CA LEU A 13 -54.15 -57.80 19.34
C LEU A 13 -53.89 -56.34 19.77
N THR A 14 -54.19 -55.98 21.04
CA THR A 14 -53.92 -54.63 21.56
C THR A 14 -52.44 -54.39 21.91
N SER A 15 -51.66 -55.45 22.17
CA SER A 15 -50.20 -55.34 22.34
C SER A 15 -49.46 -55.25 20.99
N TRP A 16 -49.96 -55.93 19.95
CA TRP A 16 -49.43 -55.84 18.57
C TRP A 16 -49.67 -54.46 17.94
N GLN A 17 -50.84 -53.86 18.20
CA GLN A 17 -51.18 -52.54 17.65
C GLN A 17 -50.35 -51.40 18.28
N ARG A 18 -49.72 -51.65 19.45
CA ARG A 18 -48.86 -50.69 20.16
C ARG A 18 -47.37 -50.79 19.78
N THR A 19 -46.97 -51.88 19.13
CA THR A 19 -45.57 -52.13 18.70
C THR A 19 -45.29 -51.77 17.24
N LEU A 20 -46.33 -51.50 16.45
CA LEU A 20 -46.23 -51.13 15.03
C LEU A 20 -46.20 -49.62 14.76
N ASN A 21 -46.11 -48.79 15.80
CA ASN A 21 -46.13 -47.34 15.65
C ASN A 21 -45.01 -46.64 16.44
N PRO A 22 -43.73 -46.74 16.04
CA PRO A 22 -42.73 -45.79 16.44
C PRO A 22 -42.61 -44.68 15.37
N ARG A 23 -42.98 -43.45 15.76
CA ARG A 23 -42.69 -42.17 15.09
C ARG A 23 -43.38 -41.90 13.74
N THR A 24 -44.64 -41.50 13.82
CA THR A 24 -45.19 -40.50 12.90
C THR A 24 -46.13 -39.61 13.70
N GLU A 25 -45.59 -38.65 14.43
CA GLU A 25 -46.30 -37.46 14.93
C GLU A 25 -45.31 -36.60 15.73
N GLU A 26 -44.47 -35.84 15.02
CA GLU A 26 -44.08 -34.51 15.46
C GLU A 26 -44.19 -33.56 14.25
N PRO A 27 -44.76 -32.36 14.44
CA PRO A 27 -45.14 -31.49 13.35
C PRO A 27 -43.93 -30.82 12.72
N MET A 28 -43.78 -31.04 11.42
CA MET A 28 -42.83 -30.36 10.55
C MET A 28 -43.29 -28.90 10.29
N THR A 29 -43.42 -28.09 11.35
CA THR A 29 -43.82 -26.67 11.24
C THR A 29 -42.85 -25.68 11.86
N ASP A 30 -41.80 -26.13 12.57
CA ASP A 30 -40.84 -25.22 13.22
C ASP A 30 -39.50 -25.04 12.49
N GLN A 31 -39.28 -25.69 11.35
CA GLN A 31 -38.08 -25.45 10.52
C GLN A 31 -38.30 -24.53 9.30
N LEU A 32 -39.51 -24.01 9.12
CA LEU A 32 -39.87 -23.10 8.01
C LEU A 32 -40.06 -21.63 8.44
N LYS A 33 -39.53 -21.22 9.60
CA LYS A 33 -39.54 -19.81 10.05
C LYS A 33 -38.24 -19.03 9.81
N HIS A 34 -37.26 -19.60 9.11
CA HIS A 34 -36.00 -18.90 8.78
C HIS A 34 -35.79 -18.58 7.29
N LEU A 35 -36.83 -18.72 6.46
CA LEU A 35 -36.80 -18.32 5.05
C LEU A 35 -38.01 -17.45 4.70
N GLU A 36 -38.18 -16.33 5.41
CA GLU A 36 -38.95 -15.19 4.88
C GLU A 36 -37.97 -14.11 4.43
N LEU A 37 -37.68 -14.14 3.14
CA LEU A 37 -37.21 -12.98 2.39
C LEU A 37 -38.37 -11.98 2.28
N THR A 38 -38.34 -10.94 3.10
CA THR A 38 -39.11 -9.71 2.85
C THR A 38 -38.19 -8.50 3.02
N GLY A 39 -37.69 -7.97 1.90
CA GLY A 39 -37.57 -6.52 1.74
C GLY A 39 -38.97 -5.98 1.41
N PRO A 40 -39.34 -4.77 1.82
CA PRO A 40 -38.76 -3.59 1.16
C PRO A 40 -38.59 -2.38 2.08
N HIS A 41 -37.44 -1.70 2.01
CA HIS A 41 -37.34 -0.33 2.53
C HIS A 41 -36.94 0.66 1.45
N ARG A 42 -37.90 1.54 1.17
CA ARG A 42 -37.77 2.80 0.44
C ARG A 42 -36.79 3.73 1.15
N PHE A 43 -36.09 4.51 0.33
CA PHE A 43 -35.35 5.73 0.68
C PHE A 43 -36.16 6.67 1.60
N PRO A 44 -35.45 7.47 2.42
CA PRO A 44 -35.29 8.86 1.98
C PRO A 44 -33.89 9.46 2.23
N ILE A 45 -33.45 10.21 1.21
CA ILE A 45 -33.02 11.62 1.25
C ILE A 45 -31.87 12.01 2.20
N ASN A 46 -30.77 12.37 1.55
CA ASN A 46 -29.67 13.24 2.00
C ASN A 46 -30.13 14.36 2.95
N GLN A 47 -29.49 14.44 4.12
CA GLN A 47 -29.29 15.70 4.81
C GLN A 47 -27.81 15.95 5.03
N TYR A 48 -27.38 17.10 4.51
CA TYR A 48 -26.09 17.72 4.69
C TYR A 48 -25.78 17.93 6.17
N SER A 49 -24.56 17.61 6.58
CA SER A 49 -23.93 18.25 7.75
C SER A 49 -22.43 18.38 7.52
N TYR A 50 -21.99 19.62 7.32
CA TYR A 50 -20.60 20.03 7.31
C TYR A 50 -20.08 20.14 8.76
N PRO A 51 -18.84 19.74 9.05
CA PRO A 51 -18.06 20.39 10.08
C PRO A 51 -17.24 21.52 9.44
N TYR A 52 -17.44 22.72 9.95
CA TYR A 52 -16.49 23.82 9.87
C TYR A 52 -15.20 23.40 10.57
N ASP A 53 -14.06 23.61 9.92
CA ASP A 53 -12.83 23.93 10.64
C ASP A 53 -12.09 25.07 9.94
N THR A 54 -12.03 26.16 10.69
CA THR A 54 -11.34 27.41 10.44
C THR A 54 -9.84 27.24 10.64
N VAL A 55 -9.05 27.51 9.61
CA VAL A 55 -7.64 27.89 9.77
C VAL A 55 -7.49 29.35 9.35
N ARG A 56 -7.41 30.21 10.37
CA ARG A 56 -6.79 31.53 10.28
C ARG A 56 -5.29 31.34 10.53
N ASP A 57 -4.48 31.90 9.65
CA ASP A 57 -3.23 32.55 10.01
C ASP A 57 -3.16 33.84 9.18
N PRO A 58 -2.68 34.94 9.77
CA PRO A 58 -1.34 35.33 9.37
C PRO A 58 -0.44 35.79 10.53
N VAL A 59 0.73 35.16 10.57
CA VAL A 59 2.10 35.74 10.61
C VAL A 59 2.30 37.00 11.46
N VAL A 60 3.03 36.78 12.56
CA VAL A 60 3.68 37.81 13.39
C VAL A 60 4.97 38.32 12.73
N ALA A 61 5.19 39.61 12.97
CA ALA A 61 6.29 40.47 12.57
C ALA A 61 7.71 39.98 12.92
N GLY A 62 8.67 40.46 12.11
CA GLY A 62 10.10 40.45 12.38
C GLY A 62 10.80 41.49 11.49
N LEU A 63 11.50 42.41 12.13
CA LEU A 63 12.05 43.68 11.62
C LEU A 63 13.19 43.53 10.60
N THR A 64 13.38 44.53 9.73
CA THR A 64 14.66 45.28 9.54
C THR A 64 14.55 46.40 8.48
N GLY A 65 14.71 47.64 8.92
CA GLY A 65 15.81 48.53 8.51
C GLY A 65 15.95 49.08 7.08
N LYS A 66 15.76 50.42 7.02
CA LYS A 66 16.53 51.46 6.26
C LYS A 66 16.14 51.78 4.81
N TYR A 67 15.66 53.01 4.61
CA TYR A 67 16.29 54.03 3.75
C TYR A 67 15.93 55.45 4.26
N THR A 68 16.95 56.30 4.28
CA THR A 68 16.98 57.78 4.43
C THR A 68 16.28 58.45 3.23
N ASP A 69 15.83 59.72 3.21
CA ASP A 69 16.37 60.96 3.77
C ASP A 69 15.39 62.15 3.60
N GLN A 70 15.76 63.30 4.20
CA GLN A 70 15.29 64.69 4.01
C GLN A 70 14.28 65.34 4.99
N ARG A 71 14.86 65.88 6.07
CA ARG A 71 14.80 67.27 6.59
C ARG A 71 13.58 68.14 6.22
N LEU A 72 12.89 68.67 7.25
CA LEU A 72 12.88 70.10 7.60
C LEU A 72 12.17 70.37 8.95
N LEU A 73 12.52 71.50 9.54
CA LEU A 73 12.34 71.96 10.92
C LEU A 73 10.91 72.46 11.27
N ALA A 74 10.73 72.69 12.58
CA ALA A 74 9.64 73.40 13.30
C ALA A 74 8.48 72.48 13.71
N GLY A 75 8.12 72.37 14.98
CA GLY A 75 7.93 73.42 15.97
C GLY A 75 6.43 73.47 16.26
N GLY A 76 6.00 72.77 17.32
CA GLY A 76 4.58 72.59 17.61
C GLY A 76 3.91 73.86 18.12
N VAL A 77 2.59 73.98 17.91
CA VAL A 77 1.64 74.43 18.94
C VAL A 77 0.26 73.83 18.64
N SER A 78 -0.38 73.42 19.73
CA SER A 78 -1.77 73.02 19.88
C SER A 78 -2.78 74.12 19.52
N SER A 79 -4.01 73.66 19.26
CA SER A 79 -5.29 74.24 19.70
C SER A 79 -6.23 74.88 18.65
N THR A 80 -7.36 74.18 18.50
CA THR A 80 -8.75 74.68 18.56
C THR A 80 -9.23 75.75 17.58
N LEU A 81 -10.15 75.31 16.70
CA LEU A 81 -11.22 76.11 16.09
C LEU A 81 -12.04 76.85 17.16
N PRO A 82 -12.58 78.04 16.84
CA PRO A 82 -14.00 78.08 16.48
C PRO A 82 -14.34 79.06 15.34
N ALA A 83 -15.62 79.08 14.99
CA ALA A 83 -16.18 79.47 13.71
C ALA A 83 -17.09 80.72 13.77
N PHE A 84 -17.41 81.19 12.57
CA PHE A 84 -18.50 82.09 12.14
C PHE A 84 -18.40 83.60 12.46
N GLY A 85 -17.97 84.36 11.45
CA GLY A 85 -18.91 85.10 10.59
C GLY A 85 -19.59 86.35 11.16
N ALA A 86 -18.85 87.47 11.18
CA ALA A 86 -19.35 88.83 10.96
C ALA A 86 -18.14 89.73 10.64
N ASP A 87 -18.33 90.82 9.91
CA ASP A 87 -17.33 91.87 9.60
C ASP A 87 -16.34 91.67 8.42
N VAL A 88 -16.82 91.20 7.26
CA VAL A 88 -16.06 91.27 5.99
C VAL A 88 -15.77 92.72 5.56
N GLY A 89 -16.60 93.69 5.94
CA GLY A 89 -16.36 95.12 5.68
C GLY A 89 -15.26 95.74 6.53
N ASN A 90 -15.13 95.30 7.79
CA ASN A 90 -14.08 95.74 8.72
C ASN A 90 -12.73 95.09 8.36
N LEU A 91 -12.77 93.87 7.81
CA LEU A 91 -11.59 93.20 7.24
C LEU A 91 -11.06 93.95 6.01
N GLY A 92 -11.93 94.44 5.12
CA GLY A 92 -11.53 95.20 3.92
C GLY A 92 -10.83 96.53 4.24
N GLY A 93 -11.34 97.27 5.23
CA GLY A 93 -10.69 98.49 5.73
C GLY A 93 -9.36 98.22 6.42
N LEU A 94 -9.28 97.14 7.21
CA LEU A 94 -8.04 96.71 7.86
C LEU A 94 -7.00 96.23 6.84
N ILE A 95 -7.41 95.56 5.76
CA ILE A 95 -6.54 95.15 4.64
C ILE A 95 -6.01 96.40 3.92
N GLN A 96 -6.86 97.37 3.56
CA GLN A 96 -6.39 98.61 2.93
C GLN A 96 -5.47 99.43 3.85
N ALA A 97 -5.74 99.47 5.16
CA ALA A 97 -4.86 100.15 6.12
C ALA A 97 -3.51 99.42 6.25
N LYS A 98 -3.52 98.08 6.27
CA LYS A 98 -2.30 97.24 6.25
C LYS A 98 -1.52 97.45 4.96
N ASP A 99 -2.19 97.53 3.83
CA ASP A 99 -1.57 97.72 2.51
C ASP A 99 -0.95 99.12 2.38
N ARG A 100 -1.61 100.16 2.88
CA ARG A 100 -1.02 101.51 2.96
C ARG A 100 0.19 101.53 3.91
N MET A 101 0.10 100.88 5.06
CA MET A 101 1.22 100.78 5.99
C MET A 101 2.39 99.99 5.37
N LEU A 102 2.09 98.93 4.61
CA LEU A 102 3.08 98.17 3.84
C LEU A 102 3.73 99.02 2.75
N GLN A 103 2.95 99.82 2.02
CA GLN A 103 3.48 100.74 1.02
C GLN A 103 4.39 101.80 1.66
N GLU A 104 4.00 102.35 2.80
CA GLU A 104 4.80 103.33 3.53
C GLU A 104 6.07 102.72 4.14
N LYS A 105 5.98 101.50 4.69
CA LYS A 105 7.15 100.74 5.14
C LYS A 105 8.07 100.37 3.98
N ASN A 106 7.52 99.99 2.82
CA ASN A 106 8.31 99.73 1.62
C ASN A 106 9.01 101.01 1.12
N TYR A 107 8.34 102.16 1.15
CA TYR A 107 8.98 103.44 0.82
C TYR A 107 10.11 103.78 1.79
N GLN A 108 9.91 103.56 3.10
CA GLN A 108 10.98 103.74 4.10
C GLN A 108 12.13 102.76 3.89
N ILE A 109 11.85 101.51 3.52
CA ILE A 109 12.87 100.50 3.19
C ILE A 109 13.67 100.93 1.96
N GLU A 110 13.01 101.40 0.90
CA GLU A 110 13.73 101.86 -0.31
C GLU A 110 14.58 103.10 -0.02
N ARG A 111 14.09 104.04 0.80
CA ARG A 111 14.90 105.17 1.27
C ARG A 111 16.10 104.71 2.09
N LEU A 112 15.91 103.80 3.04
CA LEU A 112 16.99 103.25 3.86
C LEU A 112 17.99 102.43 3.05
N LYS A 113 17.54 101.70 2.01
CA LYS A 113 18.43 101.02 1.06
C LYS A 113 19.27 102.02 0.28
N MET A 114 18.67 103.13 -0.15
CA MET A 114 19.37 104.17 -0.87
C MET A 114 20.42 104.86 0.03
N ASP A 115 20.07 105.17 1.27
CA ASP A 115 21.00 105.70 2.28
C ASP A 115 22.09 104.69 2.64
N TYR A 116 21.74 103.41 2.78
CA TYR A 116 22.69 102.32 3.00
C TYR A 116 23.68 102.19 1.84
N ASN A 117 23.20 102.24 0.59
CA ASN A 117 24.05 102.19 -0.58
C ASN A 117 24.96 103.42 -0.66
N GLN A 118 24.47 104.63 -0.32
CA GLN A 118 25.31 105.83 -0.25
C GLN A 118 26.37 105.73 0.85
N LEU A 119 26.01 105.22 2.03
CA LEU A 119 26.95 104.96 3.12
C LEU A 119 27.95 103.87 2.74
N GLN A 120 27.51 102.84 2.03
CA GLN A 120 28.36 101.76 1.56
C GLN A 120 29.34 102.26 0.50
N GLU A 121 28.89 103.09 -0.45
CA GLU A 121 29.75 103.74 -1.45
C GLU A 121 30.73 104.69 -0.77
N LYS A 122 30.28 105.50 0.20
CA LYS A 122 31.15 106.38 0.99
C LYS A 122 32.14 105.62 1.86
N THR A 123 31.76 104.46 2.39
CA THR A 123 32.66 103.55 3.11
C THR A 123 33.67 102.93 2.15
N ARG A 124 33.25 102.55 0.94
CA ARG A 124 34.13 102.05 -0.12
C ARG A 124 35.12 103.13 -0.57
N GLU A 125 34.66 104.37 -0.73
CA GLU A 125 35.49 105.54 -1.02
C GLU A 125 36.47 105.83 0.12
N LEU A 126 36.04 105.82 1.37
CA LEU A 126 36.91 105.98 2.54
C LEU A 126 37.92 104.83 2.66
N GLN A 127 37.53 103.60 2.35
CA GLN A 127 38.46 102.46 2.29
C GLN A 127 39.45 102.58 1.14
N VAL A 128 39.04 103.12 0.00
CA VAL A 128 39.95 103.44 -1.12
C VAL A 128 40.86 104.61 -0.74
N ASP A 129 40.37 105.61 -0.01
CA ASP A 129 41.14 106.76 0.48
C ASP A 129 42.15 106.34 1.58
N ASP A 130 41.75 105.46 2.49
CA ASP A 130 42.65 104.85 3.49
C ASP A 130 43.68 103.93 2.84
N ARG A 131 43.30 103.15 1.82
CA ARG A 131 44.27 102.42 0.99
C ARG A 131 45.19 103.39 0.27
N ARG A 132 44.70 104.51 -0.27
CA ARG A 132 45.53 105.55 -0.88
C ARG A 132 46.47 106.22 0.14
N LYS A 133 46.07 106.37 1.41
CA LYS A 133 46.95 106.87 2.50
C LYS A 133 47.98 105.83 2.96
N LEU A 134 47.63 104.55 2.98
CA LEU A 134 48.56 103.43 3.24
C LEU A 134 49.61 103.27 2.14
N TYR A 135 49.27 103.60 0.89
CA TYR A 135 50.18 103.52 -0.28
C TYR A 135 50.71 104.89 -0.75
N ALA A 136 50.43 105.99 -0.04
CA ALA A 136 51.01 107.30 -0.34
C ALA A 136 52.46 107.36 0.19
N PRO A 137 53.47 107.68 -0.63
CA PRO A 137 54.86 107.72 -0.17
C PRO A 137 55.04 108.89 0.80
N SER A 138 55.08 108.61 2.10
CA SER A 138 55.58 109.57 3.08
C SER A 138 57.10 109.52 3.05
N THR A 139 57.68 110.44 2.28
CA THR A 139 59.09 110.82 2.36
C THR A 139 59.41 111.26 3.78
N SER A 140 60.03 110.40 4.58
CA SER A 140 60.80 110.77 5.77
C SER A 140 61.83 109.68 6.05
N SER A 141 63.06 110.15 6.12
CA SER A 141 64.32 109.43 6.27
C SER A 141 64.38 108.38 7.39
N SER A 142 65.18 107.35 7.13
CA SER A 142 65.74 106.35 8.05
C SER A 142 65.00 105.01 8.11
N GLY A 143 65.43 104.06 7.26
CA GLY A 143 65.09 102.65 7.41
C GLY A 143 64.82 101.85 6.13
N GLU A 144 65.55 102.09 5.02
CA GLU A 144 65.40 101.30 3.76
C GLU A 144 65.53 99.78 3.97
N HIS A 145 66.33 99.33 4.95
CA HIS A 145 66.46 97.91 5.29
C HIS A 145 65.22 97.27 5.94
N SER A 146 64.31 98.05 6.53
CA SER A 146 63.11 97.51 7.21
C SER A 146 61.99 97.16 6.22
N LEU A 147 61.85 97.97 5.16
CA LEU A 147 60.83 97.80 4.13
C LEU A 147 61.16 96.62 3.20
N ASP A 148 62.43 96.48 2.81
CA ASP A 148 62.90 95.34 2.02
C ASP A 148 62.77 94.02 2.79
N LEU A 149 63.05 94.02 4.11
CA LEU A 149 62.87 92.85 4.97
C LEU A 149 61.38 92.45 5.11
N LEU A 150 60.48 93.43 5.18
CA LEU A 150 59.03 93.21 5.18
C LEU A 150 58.53 92.65 3.85
N LEU A 151 59.02 93.17 2.72
CA LEU A 151 58.68 92.69 1.38
C LEU A 151 59.17 91.26 1.14
N MET A 152 60.39 90.94 1.58
CA MET A 152 60.96 89.59 1.48
C MET A 152 60.16 88.59 2.33
N LYS A 153 59.76 88.96 3.55
CA LYS A 153 58.87 88.14 4.39
C LYS A 153 57.47 87.96 3.78
N LEU A 154 56.94 88.98 3.09
CA LEU A 154 55.66 88.85 2.39
C LEU A 154 55.77 87.84 1.24
N GLN A 155 56.85 87.91 0.46
CA GLN A 155 57.14 86.94 -0.59
C GLN A 155 57.30 85.53 -0.03
N GLU A 156 58.04 85.35 1.07
CA GLU A 156 58.16 84.05 1.76
C GLU A 156 56.79 83.51 2.16
N LYS A 157 55.90 84.36 2.69
CA LYS A 157 54.53 83.97 3.05
C LYS A 157 53.68 83.63 1.83
N ASP A 158 53.84 84.35 0.72
CA ASP A 158 53.17 84.04 -0.54
C ASP A 158 53.65 82.71 -1.14
N TYR A 159 54.95 82.41 -1.05
CA TYR A 159 55.50 81.10 -1.42
C TYR A 159 54.99 79.97 -0.52
N GLU A 160 54.89 80.22 0.80
CA GLU A 160 54.33 79.26 1.76
C GLU A 160 52.83 79.01 1.47
N ILE A 161 52.05 80.06 1.20
CA ILE A 161 50.64 79.96 0.79
C ILE A 161 50.51 79.20 -0.52
N PHE A 162 51.36 79.47 -1.51
CA PHE A 162 51.36 78.77 -2.79
C PHE A 162 51.68 77.27 -2.61
N SER A 163 52.69 76.95 -1.80
CA SER A 163 53.07 75.58 -1.45
C SER A 163 51.93 74.82 -0.75
N LEU A 164 51.31 75.44 0.27
CA LEU A 164 50.17 74.85 0.99
C LEU A 164 48.95 74.65 0.09
N ARG A 165 48.66 75.61 -0.81
CA ARG A 165 47.60 75.46 -1.81
C ARG A 165 47.87 74.29 -2.75
N ASN A 166 49.11 74.15 -3.23
CA ASN A 166 49.48 73.06 -4.12
C ASN A 166 49.38 71.69 -3.42
N GLN A 167 49.83 71.61 -2.16
CA GLN A 167 49.64 70.40 -1.33
C GLN A 167 48.16 70.07 -1.11
N LEU A 168 47.31 71.07 -0.85
CA LEU A 168 45.87 70.87 -0.69
C LEU A 168 45.22 70.38 -2.00
N THR A 169 45.60 70.95 -3.14
CA THR A 169 45.12 70.51 -4.47
C THR A 169 45.57 69.09 -4.77
N GLN A 170 46.83 68.75 -4.48
CA GLN A 170 47.35 67.39 -4.66
C GLN A 170 46.61 66.39 -3.75
N GLN A 171 46.40 66.72 -2.48
CA GLN A 171 45.62 65.89 -1.56
C GLN A 171 44.15 65.74 -2.00
N SER A 172 43.52 66.81 -2.49
CA SER A 172 42.16 66.74 -3.05
C SER A 172 42.13 65.80 -4.24
N SER A 173 43.04 65.95 -5.20
CA SER A 173 43.09 65.10 -6.40
C SER A 173 43.35 63.62 -6.07
N SER A 174 44.17 63.33 -5.05
CA SER A 174 44.39 61.98 -4.55
C SER A 174 43.12 61.37 -3.96
N LYS A 175 42.41 62.13 -3.12
CA LYS A 175 41.13 61.69 -2.51
C LYS A 175 40.05 61.52 -3.57
N ASP A 176 39.97 62.39 -4.56
CA ASP A 176 39.02 62.29 -5.67
C ASP A 176 39.28 60.99 -6.46
N SER A 177 40.56 60.66 -6.72
CA SER A 177 40.92 59.39 -7.37
C SER A 177 40.56 58.15 -6.53
N GLU A 178 40.68 58.24 -5.20
CA GLU A 178 40.30 57.17 -4.27
C GLU A 178 38.78 57.00 -4.24
N ILE A 179 38.02 58.10 -4.21
CA ILE A 179 36.55 58.11 -4.29
C ILE A 179 36.08 57.46 -5.58
N ASP A 180 36.71 57.76 -6.73
CA ASP A 180 36.37 57.15 -8.02
C ASP A 180 36.66 55.65 -8.06
N GLN A 181 37.75 55.20 -7.42
CA GLN A 181 38.08 53.77 -7.31
C GLN A 181 37.09 53.04 -6.39
N LEU A 182 36.73 53.65 -5.25
CA LEU A 182 35.74 53.09 -4.33
C LEU A 182 34.35 53.05 -4.96
N SER A 183 33.95 54.08 -5.71
CA SER A 183 32.68 54.11 -6.43
C SER A 183 32.60 53.02 -7.51
N ARG A 184 33.69 52.78 -8.23
CA ARG A 184 33.78 51.66 -9.19
C ARG A 184 33.70 50.30 -8.52
N LYS A 185 34.44 50.11 -7.41
CA LYS A 185 34.37 48.86 -6.62
C LYS A 185 32.97 48.63 -6.05
N LEU A 186 32.31 49.67 -5.55
CA LEU A 186 30.93 49.60 -5.04
C LEU A 186 29.96 49.19 -6.15
N GLY A 187 30.04 49.81 -7.34
CA GLY A 187 29.19 49.42 -8.48
C GLY A 187 29.43 47.97 -8.92
N GLN A 188 30.68 47.49 -8.89
CA GLN A 188 31.00 46.09 -9.18
C GLN A 188 30.40 45.14 -8.15
N THR A 189 30.56 45.42 -6.85
CA THR A 189 30.03 44.55 -5.79
C THR A 189 28.51 44.55 -5.76
N GLU A 190 27.85 45.69 -6.02
CA GLU A 190 26.39 45.78 -6.17
C GLU A 190 25.89 44.95 -7.36
N TYR A 191 26.59 45.00 -8.50
CA TYR A 191 26.27 44.19 -9.67
C TYR A 191 26.43 42.69 -9.38
N GLU A 192 27.55 42.28 -8.79
CA GLU A 192 27.82 40.89 -8.40
C GLU A 192 26.79 40.37 -7.38
N THR A 193 26.42 41.21 -6.41
CA THR A 193 25.38 40.90 -5.41
C THR A 193 24.02 40.70 -6.07
N LYS A 194 23.61 41.60 -6.98
CA LYS A 194 22.35 41.49 -7.70
C LYS A 194 22.30 40.24 -8.58
N LYS A 195 23.40 39.94 -9.28
CA LYS A 195 23.54 38.72 -10.08
C LYS A 195 23.45 37.46 -9.22
N SER A 196 24.03 37.47 -8.01
CA SER A 196 23.91 36.35 -7.06
C SER A 196 22.47 36.19 -6.56
N GLN A 197 21.79 37.28 -6.23
CA GLN A 197 20.38 37.27 -5.82
C GLN A 197 19.45 36.73 -6.93
N GLU A 198 19.70 37.09 -8.20
CA GLU A 198 18.95 36.56 -9.33
C GLU A 198 19.12 35.03 -9.47
N LYS A 199 20.36 34.53 -9.38
CA LYS A 199 20.63 33.07 -9.38
C LYS A 199 19.97 32.36 -8.21
N GLU A 200 20.00 32.96 -7.02
CA GLU A 200 19.33 32.41 -5.84
C GLU A 200 17.81 32.33 -6.05
N LYS A 201 17.20 33.38 -6.61
CA LYS A 201 15.77 33.41 -6.94
C LYS A 201 15.39 32.37 -8.00
N GLU A 202 16.22 32.19 -9.02
CA GLU A 202 16.05 31.13 -10.01
C GLU A 202 16.11 29.74 -9.36
N LEU A 203 17.13 29.48 -8.53
CA LEU A 203 17.27 28.24 -7.79
C LEU A 203 16.07 28.00 -6.87
N GLN A 204 15.64 28.99 -6.09
CA GLN A 204 14.44 28.90 -5.26
C GLN A 204 13.19 28.58 -6.07
N SER A 205 13.02 29.20 -7.25
CA SER A 205 11.88 28.92 -8.13
C SER A 205 11.92 27.50 -8.69
N SER A 206 13.11 26.99 -9.01
CA SER A 206 13.30 25.62 -9.51
C SER A 206 13.01 24.58 -8.43
N LEU A 207 13.53 24.79 -7.21
CA LEU A 207 13.28 23.93 -6.05
C LEU A 207 11.80 23.92 -5.67
N LYS A 208 11.12 25.07 -5.73
CA LYS A 208 9.68 25.15 -5.47
C LYS A 208 8.87 24.30 -6.45
N ARG A 209 9.19 24.35 -7.76
CA ARG A 209 8.54 23.50 -8.77
C ARG A 209 8.81 22.01 -8.53
N GLU A 210 10.02 21.66 -8.08
CA GLU A 210 10.36 20.28 -7.75
C GLU A 210 9.59 19.78 -6.52
N ILE A 211 9.47 20.60 -5.48
CA ILE A 211 8.64 20.31 -4.29
C ILE A 211 7.17 20.11 -4.70
N GLU A 212 6.61 20.99 -5.54
CA GLU A 212 5.24 20.86 -6.04
C GLU A 212 5.04 19.57 -6.86
N LYS A 213 6.01 19.22 -7.71
CA LYS A 213 6.02 17.97 -8.48
C LYS A 213 6.06 16.75 -7.56
N LEU A 214 6.98 16.71 -6.60
CA LEU A 214 7.09 15.60 -5.65
C LEU A 214 5.83 15.49 -4.78
N SER A 215 5.26 16.61 -4.32
CA SER A 215 3.99 16.63 -3.58
C SER A 215 2.84 16.04 -4.40
N SER A 216 2.74 16.38 -5.69
CA SER A 216 1.72 15.81 -6.57
C SER A 216 1.91 14.30 -6.80
N GLN A 217 3.15 13.84 -6.92
CA GLN A 217 3.47 12.42 -7.05
C GLN A 217 3.14 11.63 -5.78
N ILE A 218 3.44 12.20 -4.60
CA ILE A 218 3.08 11.59 -3.31
C ILE A 218 1.57 11.44 -3.21
N LYS A 219 0.79 12.49 -3.49
CA LYS A 219 -0.67 12.43 -3.47
C LYS A 219 -1.22 11.37 -4.43
N ALA A 220 -0.66 11.27 -5.64
CA ALA A 220 -1.06 10.23 -6.60
C ALA A 220 -0.70 8.81 -6.11
N LYS A 221 0.42 8.64 -5.40
CA LYS A 221 0.77 7.36 -4.79
C LYS A 221 -0.16 7.02 -3.62
N GLU A 222 -0.51 7.98 -2.78
CA GLU A 222 -1.45 7.81 -1.67
C GLU A 222 -2.85 7.38 -2.16
N THR A 223 -3.37 7.99 -3.23
CA THR A 223 -4.66 7.57 -3.80
C THR A 223 -4.60 6.14 -4.33
N THR A 224 -3.56 5.78 -5.09
CA THR A 224 -3.41 4.39 -5.57
C THR A 224 -3.22 3.40 -4.42
N HIS A 225 -2.53 3.79 -3.36
CA HIS A 225 -2.39 2.96 -2.16
C HIS A 225 -3.74 2.70 -1.51
N GLU A 226 -4.56 3.74 -1.30
CA GLU A 226 -5.88 3.58 -0.69
C GLU A 226 -6.82 2.73 -1.56
N GLU A 227 -6.80 2.92 -2.88
CA GLU A 227 -7.56 2.07 -3.82
C GLU A 227 -7.14 0.60 -3.75
N THR A 228 -5.84 0.31 -3.69
CA THR A 228 -5.33 -1.07 -3.59
C THR A 228 -5.68 -1.71 -2.24
N LYS A 229 -5.64 -0.93 -1.16
CA LYS A 229 -6.07 -1.33 0.18
C LYS A 229 -7.57 -1.65 0.22
N GLU A 230 -8.40 -0.84 -0.44
CA GLU A 230 -9.83 -1.10 -0.54
C GLU A 230 -10.13 -2.36 -1.37
N LYS A 231 -9.41 -2.57 -2.48
CA LYS A 231 -9.48 -3.81 -3.29
C LYS A 231 -9.08 -5.04 -2.46
N TYR A 232 -8.02 -4.95 -1.67
CA TYR A 232 -7.58 -6.02 -0.77
C TYR A 232 -8.65 -6.35 0.28
N LYS A 233 -9.24 -5.32 0.91
CA LYS A 233 -10.34 -5.49 1.86
C LYS A 233 -11.53 -6.23 1.23
N LYS A 234 -11.97 -5.80 0.03
CA LYS A 234 -13.06 -6.46 -0.72
C LYS A 234 -12.74 -7.92 -1.06
N MET A 235 -11.49 -8.24 -1.41
CA MET A 235 -11.06 -9.61 -1.67
C MET A 235 -11.03 -10.46 -0.40
N ARG A 236 -10.58 -9.89 0.72
CA ARG A 236 -10.61 -10.53 2.03
C ARG A 236 -12.04 -10.86 2.48
N ASP A 237 -12.97 -9.92 2.33
CA ASP A 237 -14.38 -10.15 2.66
C ASP A 237 -15.01 -11.28 1.82
N LYS A 238 -14.63 -11.39 0.53
CA LYS A 238 -15.04 -12.50 -0.33
C LYS A 238 -14.44 -13.83 0.12
N TYR A 239 -13.15 -13.84 0.46
CA TYR A 239 -12.47 -15.02 0.98
C TYR A 239 -13.13 -15.52 2.27
N ASP A 240 -13.43 -14.63 3.22
CA ASP A 240 -14.07 -14.98 4.48
C ASP A 240 -15.48 -15.56 4.25
N LYS A 241 -16.26 -15.02 3.29
CA LYS A 241 -17.55 -15.60 2.89
C LYS A 241 -17.42 -17.01 2.29
N VAL A 242 -16.44 -17.22 1.41
CA VAL A 242 -16.18 -18.55 0.83
C VAL A 242 -15.72 -19.52 1.91
N LYS A 243 -14.84 -19.09 2.82
CA LYS A 243 -14.38 -19.88 3.95
C LYS A 243 -15.55 -20.34 4.84
N LEU A 244 -16.46 -19.43 5.21
CA LEU A 244 -17.65 -19.77 5.97
C LEU A 244 -18.57 -20.74 5.21
N LYS A 245 -18.71 -20.58 3.90
CA LYS A 245 -19.49 -21.50 3.06
C LYS A 245 -18.86 -22.89 3.01
N VAL A 246 -17.54 -22.97 2.86
CA VAL A 246 -16.81 -24.25 2.89
C VAL A 246 -17.00 -24.93 4.24
N GLN A 247 -16.80 -24.21 5.35
CA GLN A 247 -17.02 -24.74 6.70
C GLN A 247 -18.46 -25.24 6.93
N SER A 248 -19.44 -24.51 6.40
CA SER A 248 -20.84 -24.93 6.45
C SER A 248 -21.07 -26.21 5.63
N LEU A 249 -20.53 -26.29 4.42
CA LEU A 249 -20.62 -27.50 3.59
C LEU A 249 -19.89 -28.69 4.22
N GLU A 250 -18.73 -28.49 4.83
CA GLU A 250 -18.01 -29.52 5.58
C GLU A 250 -18.84 -30.05 6.75
N HIS A 251 -19.54 -29.16 7.47
CA HIS A 251 -20.45 -29.58 8.53
C HIS A 251 -21.63 -30.39 7.98
N TYR A 252 -22.27 -29.93 6.89
CA TYR A 252 -23.36 -30.68 6.25
C TYR A 252 -22.90 -32.05 5.73
N LEU A 253 -21.70 -32.14 5.15
CA LEU A 253 -21.12 -33.40 4.69
C LEU A 253 -20.84 -34.36 5.85
N LYS A 254 -20.50 -33.84 7.02
CA LYS A 254 -20.28 -34.65 8.23
C LYS A 254 -21.58 -35.18 8.83
N ASP A 255 -22.67 -34.43 8.72
CA ASP A 255 -23.97 -34.81 9.28
C ASP A 255 -24.74 -35.80 8.38
N LEU A 256 -24.33 -35.93 7.11
CA LEU A 256 -24.88 -36.95 6.21
C LEU A 256 -24.38 -38.34 6.64
N PRO A 257 -25.26 -39.35 6.76
CA PRO A 257 -24.83 -40.71 7.07
C PRO A 257 -23.88 -41.19 5.97
N THR A 258 -22.74 -41.73 6.38
CA THR A 258 -21.76 -42.26 5.43
C THR A 258 -22.28 -43.54 4.77
N ALA A 259 -21.70 -43.91 3.63
CA ALA A 259 -22.03 -45.17 2.96
C ALA A 259 -21.86 -46.37 3.90
N ASP A 260 -20.88 -46.31 4.79
CA ASP A 260 -20.66 -47.31 5.84
C ASP A 260 -21.81 -47.31 6.86
N ASP A 261 -22.30 -46.15 7.30
CA ASP A 261 -23.47 -46.07 8.19
C ASP A 261 -24.72 -46.68 7.54
N TYR A 262 -24.97 -46.38 6.26
CA TYR A 262 -26.06 -46.99 5.49
C TYR A 262 -25.89 -48.51 5.35
N ALA A 263 -24.68 -48.99 5.06
CA ALA A 263 -24.39 -50.41 4.98
C ALA A 263 -24.60 -51.11 6.33
N THR A 264 -24.25 -50.45 7.43
CA THR A 264 -24.46 -50.96 8.80
C THR A 264 -25.95 -51.05 9.12
N ILE A 265 -26.73 -50.01 8.84
CA ILE A 265 -28.19 -50.00 9.03
C ILE A 265 -28.85 -51.08 8.17
N LEU A 266 -28.48 -51.18 6.89
CA LEU A 266 -29.02 -52.19 5.98
C LEU A 266 -28.63 -53.61 6.43
N GLY A 267 -27.40 -53.81 6.91
CA GLY A 267 -26.94 -55.08 7.47
C GLY A 267 -27.77 -55.52 8.69
N ILE A 268 -28.06 -54.58 9.61
CA ILE A 268 -28.95 -54.84 10.75
C ILE A 268 -30.36 -55.23 10.28
N TYR A 269 -30.89 -54.52 9.27
CA TYR A 269 -32.21 -54.81 8.71
C TYR A 269 -32.27 -56.18 8.03
N ILE A 270 -31.23 -56.55 7.27
CA ILE A 270 -31.11 -57.87 6.64
C ILE A 270 -31.06 -58.98 7.71
N LEU A 271 -30.27 -58.81 8.77
CA LEU A 271 -30.20 -59.77 9.88
C LEU A 271 -31.56 -59.93 10.59
N TYR A 272 -32.28 -58.83 10.77
CA TYR A 272 -33.64 -58.87 11.31
C TYR A 272 -34.58 -59.68 10.40
N LEU A 273 -34.58 -59.41 9.10
CA LEU A 273 -35.41 -60.15 8.13
C LEU A 273 -35.05 -61.64 8.11
N GLN A 274 -33.76 -61.99 8.06
CA GLN A 274 -33.29 -63.38 8.10
C GLN A 274 -33.78 -64.10 9.36
N ARG A 275 -33.74 -63.43 10.53
CA ARG A 275 -34.24 -64.02 11.77
C ARG A 275 -35.75 -64.24 11.74
N THR A 276 -36.51 -63.32 11.16
CA THR A 276 -37.97 -63.51 10.99
C THR A 276 -38.30 -64.63 10.02
N GLU A 277 -37.55 -64.76 8.92
CA GLU A 277 -37.70 -65.84 7.95
C GLU A 277 -37.43 -67.21 8.60
N GLU A 278 -36.36 -67.31 9.39
CA GLU A 278 -36.00 -68.53 10.11
C GLU A 278 -37.11 -68.95 11.10
N LEU A 279 -37.67 -67.99 11.85
CA LEU A 279 -38.79 -68.25 12.75
C LEU A 279 -40.04 -68.73 11.99
N LEU A 280 -40.32 -68.14 10.82
CA LEU A 280 -41.44 -68.56 9.98
C LEU A 280 -41.22 -69.97 9.41
N LYS A 281 -40.01 -70.30 8.95
CA LYS A 281 -39.65 -71.65 8.50
C LYS A 281 -39.82 -72.67 9.63
N GLN A 282 -39.33 -72.36 10.83
CA GLN A 282 -39.53 -73.21 12.01
C GLN A 282 -41.02 -73.42 12.30
N ARG A 283 -41.84 -72.36 12.20
CA ARG A 283 -43.29 -72.49 12.40
C ARG A 283 -43.96 -73.34 11.32
N ILE A 284 -43.55 -73.21 10.06
CA ILE A 284 -44.07 -74.02 8.94
C ILE A 284 -43.73 -75.50 9.17
N THR A 285 -42.48 -75.83 9.47
CA THR A 285 -42.06 -77.22 9.72
C THR A 285 -42.82 -77.86 10.90
N ALA A 286 -43.08 -77.11 11.96
CA ALA A 286 -43.91 -77.57 13.08
C ALA A 286 -45.34 -77.87 12.63
N LEU A 287 -45.98 -76.96 11.87
CA LEU A 287 -47.33 -77.18 11.35
C LEU A 287 -47.40 -78.34 10.37
N GLU A 288 -46.39 -78.52 9.52
CA GLU A 288 -46.29 -79.67 8.62
C GLU A 288 -46.21 -80.98 9.40
N SER A 289 -45.41 -81.02 10.48
CA SER A 289 -45.34 -82.17 11.39
C SER A 289 -46.70 -82.49 12.00
N ASP A 290 -47.37 -81.51 12.61
CA ASP A 290 -48.71 -81.67 13.22
C ASP A 290 -49.74 -82.19 12.20
N LEU A 291 -49.65 -81.70 10.96
CA LEU A 291 -50.53 -82.13 9.86
C LEU A 291 -50.23 -83.59 9.47
N THR A 292 -48.96 -83.99 9.37
CA THR A 292 -48.60 -85.38 9.07
C THR A 292 -49.06 -86.34 10.17
N GLU A 293 -48.92 -85.94 11.44
CA GLU A 293 -49.42 -86.70 12.59
C GLU A 293 -50.95 -86.85 12.51
N THR A 294 -51.67 -85.76 12.28
CA THR A 294 -53.14 -85.78 12.12
C THR A 294 -53.58 -86.68 10.95
N ARG A 295 -52.87 -86.65 9.81
CA ARG A 295 -53.13 -87.54 8.67
C ARG A 295 -52.90 -89.00 9.02
N ASN A 296 -51.84 -89.32 9.78
CA ASN A 296 -51.55 -90.68 10.23
C ASN A 296 -52.63 -91.18 11.19
N ILE A 297 -53.07 -90.35 12.15
CA ILE A 297 -54.19 -90.66 13.05
C ILE A 297 -55.47 -90.92 12.24
N ARG A 298 -55.78 -90.07 11.25
CA ARG A 298 -56.95 -90.25 10.38
C ARG A 298 -56.88 -91.57 9.62
N ARG A 299 -55.73 -91.89 9.01
CA ARG A 299 -55.51 -93.17 8.31
C ARG A 299 -55.68 -94.38 9.24
N GLY A 300 -55.19 -94.29 10.47
CA GLY A 300 -55.39 -95.32 11.49
C GLY A 300 -56.87 -95.56 11.78
N LYS A 301 -57.66 -94.50 11.92
CA LYS A 301 -59.12 -94.59 12.12
C LYS A 301 -59.85 -95.12 10.89
N GLU A 302 -59.44 -94.74 9.67
CA GLU A 302 -60.00 -95.29 8.43
C GLU A 302 -59.79 -96.82 8.34
N LEU A 303 -58.62 -97.33 8.73
CA LEU A 303 -58.36 -98.76 8.80
C LEU A 303 -59.22 -99.47 9.87
N GLU A 304 -59.41 -98.83 11.03
CA GLU A 304 -60.29 -99.36 12.08
C GLU A 304 -61.76 -99.44 11.61
N ILE A 305 -62.25 -98.41 10.90
CA ILE A 305 -63.58 -98.40 10.29
C ILE A 305 -63.72 -99.53 9.28
N SER A 306 -62.75 -99.69 8.36
CA SER A 306 -62.77 -100.78 7.36
C SER A 306 -62.83 -102.17 8.01
N ASN A 307 -62.08 -102.40 9.10
CA ASN A 307 -62.13 -103.66 9.83
C ASN A 307 -63.49 -103.90 10.52
N LEU A 308 -64.16 -102.84 10.99
CA LEU A 308 -65.50 -102.93 11.57
C LEU A 308 -66.57 -103.16 10.49
N GLU A 309 -66.42 -102.56 9.31
CA GLU A 309 -67.29 -102.79 8.15
C GLU A 309 -67.21 -104.24 7.66
N GLU A 310 -66.00 -104.82 7.58
CA GLU A 310 -65.80 -106.23 7.23
C GLU A 310 -66.48 -107.16 8.25
N LYS A 311 -66.28 -106.92 9.55
CA LYS A 311 -66.97 -107.67 10.61
C LYS A 311 -68.49 -107.52 10.55
N ASN A 312 -69.00 -106.33 10.26
CA ASN A 312 -70.43 -106.12 10.08
C ASN A 312 -70.95 -106.90 8.87
N ALA A 313 -70.22 -106.93 7.75
CA ALA A 313 -70.57 -107.71 6.58
C ALA A 313 -70.60 -109.22 6.88
N ASP A 314 -69.64 -109.73 7.65
CA ASP A 314 -69.62 -111.13 8.11
C ASP A 314 -70.85 -111.46 8.97
N LEU A 315 -71.19 -110.58 9.92
CA LEU A 315 -72.39 -110.72 10.77
C LEU A 315 -73.68 -110.62 9.95
N GLU A 316 -73.74 -109.74 8.95
CA GLU A 316 -74.87 -109.65 8.03
C GLU A 316 -75.02 -110.93 7.21
N PHE A 317 -73.91 -111.51 6.73
CA PHE A 317 -73.91 -112.81 6.05
C PHE A 317 -74.42 -113.92 6.97
N GLU A 318 -73.99 -113.93 8.23
CA GLU A 318 -74.47 -114.88 9.25
C GLU A 318 -75.97 -114.70 9.53
N ILE A 319 -76.45 -113.46 9.70
CA ILE A 319 -77.87 -113.14 9.85
C ILE A 319 -78.67 -113.59 8.63
N GLN A 320 -78.17 -113.35 7.41
CA GLN A 320 -78.86 -113.77 6.19
C GLN A 320 -78.91 -115.30 6.09
N SER A 321 -77.82 -116.00 6.42
CA SER A 321 -77.77 -117.45 6.50
C SER A 321 -78.83 -117.97 7.49
N LEU A 322 -78.85 -117.42 8.71
CA LEU A 322 -79.84 -117.75 9.74
C LEU A 322 -81.27 -117.41 9.29
N LYS A 323 -81.49 -116.28 8.59
CA LYS A 323 -82.79 -115.92 7.99
C LYS A 323 -83.21 -116.90 6.91
N THR A 324 -82.30 -117.37 6.06
CA THR A 324 -82.61 -118.41 5.06
C THR A 324 -82.90 -119.76 5.71
N GLU A 325 -82.23 -120.12 6.80
CA GLU A 325 -82.60 -121.31 7.58
C GLU A 325 -83.97 -121.14 8.25
N LEU A 326 -84.25 -119.97 8.84
CA LEU A 326 -85.58 -119.60 9.34
C LEU A 326 -86.62 -119.62 8.24
N GLY A 327 -86.28 -119.15 7.04
CA GLY A 327 -87.12 -119.18 5.85
C GLY A 327 -87.42 -120.59 5.39
N LYS A 328 -86.43 -121.50 5.40
CA LYS A 328 -86.65 -122.94 5.16
C LYS A 328 -87.55 -123.56 6.24
N MET A 329 -87.39 -123.17 7.51
CA MET A 329 -88.28 -123.59 8.60
C MET A 329 -89.69 -122.98 8.48
N GLN A 330 -89.82 -121.72 8.05
CA GLN A 330 -91.10 -121.06 7.75
C GLN A 330 -91.77 -121.64 6.50
N GLN A 331 -91.01 -122.09 5.51
CA GLN A 331 -91.49 -122.79 4.32
C GLN A 331 -91.97 -124.22 4.66
N ALA A 332 -91.39 -124.85 5.68
CA ALA A 332 -91.96 -126.06 6.31
C ALA A 332 -93.25 -125.78 7.12
N LEU A 333 -93.59 -124.50 7.36
CA LEU A 333 -94.76 -124.03 8.14
C LEU A 333 -95.80 -123.23 7.32
N GLY A 334 -95.63 -123.07 5.99
CA GLY A 334 -96.67 -122.61 5.05
C GLY A 334 -97.12 -121.14 5.13
N VAL A 335 -96.27 -120.18 4.75
CA VAL A 335 -96.68 -118.77 4.48
C VAL A 335 -95.92 -118.20 3.25
N GLU A 336 -96.62 -117.55 2.32
CA GLU A 336 -96.14 -117.03 1.00
C GLU A 336 -95.98 -115.48 0.91
N ASP A 337 -95.36 -115.05 -0.21
CA ASP A 337 -95.23 -113.72 -0.88
C ASP A 337 -93.97 -112.86 -0.58
N GLY A 338 -93.25 -112.25 -1.52
CA GLY A 338 -93.37 -112.10 -2.98
C GLY A 338 -92.41 -110.99 -3.51
N THR A 339 -91.79 -111.23 -4.69
CA THR A 339 -91.37 -110.33 -5.83
C THR A 339 -91.07 -108.83 -5.60
N ASP A 340 -90.16 -108.11 -6.29
CA ASP A 340 -89.27 -108.30 -7.47
C ASP A 340 -88.26 -107.11 -7.48
N PRO A 341 -87.06 -107.20 -8.10
CA PRO A 341 -86.04 -106.14 -8.17
C PRO A 341 -86.11 -105.29 -9.46
N THR A 342 -85.45 -104.14 -9.43
CA THR A 342 -84.96 -103.30 -10.58
C THR A 342 -85.83 -102.10 -11.03
N SER A 343 -85.37 -100.88 -10.73
CA SER A 343 -85.65 -99.68 -11.54
C SER A 343 -84.42 -98.76 -11.64
N PHE A 344 -83.77 -98.77 -12.80
CA PHE A 344 -82.72 -97.82 -13.19
C PHE A 344 -83.41 -96.63 -13.88
N LYS A 345 -83.19 -95.41 -13.39
CA LYS A 345 -83.78 -94.18 -13.93
C LYS A 345 -82.72 -93.41 -14.74
N LEU A 346 -82.95 -93.26 -16.04
CA LEU A 346 -82.14 -92.43 -16.95
C LEU A 346 -82.55 -90.94 -16.80
N CYS A 347 -81.58 -90.03 -16.92
CA CYS A 347 -81.73 -88.57 -16.83
C CYS A 347 -82.72 -87.98 -17.84
N SER A 348 -83.33 -86.84 -17.50
CA SER A 348 -84.41 -86.21 -18.27
C SER A 348 -83.90 -85.26 -19.37
N ARG A 349 -84.69 -85.03 -20.41
CA ARG A 349 -84.30 -84.25 -21.61
C ARG A 349 -84.13 -82.75 -21.36
N ASP A 350 -84.85 -82.20 -20.38
CA ASP A 350 -84.79 -80.77 -20.05
C ASP A 350 -83.45 -80.37 -19.39
N GLU A 351 -82.87 -81.27 -18.58
CA GLU A 351 -81.55 -81.07 -17.95
C GLU A 351 -80.42 -80.99 -19.01
N TYR A 352 -80.56 -81.71 -20.13
CA TYR A 352 -79.60 -81.67 -21.22
C TYR A 352 -79.64 -80.32 -21.95
N ASP A 353 -80.82 -79.78 -22.22
CA ASP A 353 -80.99 -78.50 -22.91
C ASP A 353 -80.45 -77.32 -22.08
N ASP A 354 -80.64 -77.34 -20.76
CA ASP A 354 -80.07 -76.32 -19.87
C ASP A 354 -78.54 -76.38 -19.81
N ILE A 355 -77.96 -77.58 -19.79
CA ILE A 355 -76.50 -77.77 -19.87
C ILE A 355 -75.94 -77.26 -21.20
N THR A 356 -76.67 -77.44 -22.32
CA THR A 356 -76.20 -76.93 -23.62
C THR A 356 -76.20 -75.41 -23.73
N LYS A 357 -77.24 -74.72 -23.22
CA LYS A 357 -77.28 -73.25 -23.19
C LYS A 357 -76.18 -72.67 -22.30
N GLU A 358 -75.94 -73.31 -21.14
CA GLU A 358 -74.87 -72.89 -20.24
C GLU A 358 -73.48 -73.06 -20.88
N LYS A 359 -73.26 -74.18 -21.58
CA LYS A 359 -72.04 -74.41 -22.36
C LYS A 359 -71.84 -73.32 -23.43
N GLU A 360 -72.88 -72.94 -24.16
CA GLU A 360 -72.79 -71.88 -25.17
C GLU A 360 -72.44 -70.51 -24.54
N ARG A 361 -73.05 -70.19 -23.40
CA ARG A 361 -72.74 -68.98 -22.62
C ARG A 361 -71.27 -68.97 -22.19
N LEU A 362 -70.78 -70.05 -21.59
CA LEU A 362 -69.38 -70.17 -21.16
C LEU A 362 -68.41 -70.09 -22.33
N VAL A 363 -68.74 -70.69 -23.48
CA VAL A 363 -67.92 -70.58 -24.70
C VAL A 363 -67.83 -69.13 -25.19
N GLN A 364 -68.92 -68.37 -25.14
CA GLN A 364 -68.93 -66.96 -25.51
C GLN A 364 -68.10 -66.10 -24.54
N GLU A 365 -68.21 -66.36 -23.23
CA GLU A 365 -67.42 -65.68 -22.20
C GLU A 365 -65.92 -65.95 -22.36
N VAL A 366 -65.52 -67.20 -22.60
CA VAL A 366 -64.13 -67.57 -22.91
C VAL A 366 -63.62 -66.85 -24.15
N ARG A 367 -64.43 -66.71 -25.21
CA ARG A 367 -64.05 -65.93 -26.40
C ARG A 367 -63.83 -64.45 -26.10
N GLN A 368 -64.66 -63.85 -25.24
CA GLN A 368 -64.51 -62.44 -24.84
C GLN A 368 -63.25 -62.26 -23.98
N LEU A 369 -63.04 -63.11 -22.98
CA LEU A 369 -61.84 -63.09 -22.13
C LEU A 369 -60.56 -63.27 -22.95
N LYS A 370 -60.56 -64.14 -23.95
CA LYS A 370 -59.41 -64.33 -24.85
C LYS A 370 -59.07 -63.05 -25.64
N LYS A 371 -60.07 -62.34 -26.16
CA LYS A 371 -59.83 -61.04 -26.86
C LYS A 371 -59.24 -59.98 -25.93
N VAL A 372 -59.72 -59.91 -24.69
CA VAL A 372 -59.17 -58.98 -23.68
C VAL A 372 -57.73 -59.37 -23.34
N ALA A 373 -57.46 -60.66 -23.12
CA ALA A 373 -56.11 -61.16 -22.87
C ALA A 373 -55.14 -60.84 -24.02
N ASP A 374 -55.55 -61.07 -25.28
CA ASP A 374 -54.74 -60.74 -26.46
C ASP A 374 -54.48 -59.23 -26.57
N SER A 375 -55.48 -58.39 -26.29
CA SER A 375 -55.33 -56.93 -26.29
C SER A 375 -54.36 -56.46 -25.20
N LYS A 376 -54.46 -57.02 -23.99
CA LYS A 376 -53.56 -56.69 -22.87
C LYS A 376 -52.14 -57.18 -23.13
N HIS A 377 -51.98 -58.37 -23.73
CA HIS A 377 -50.66 -58.89 -24.11
C HIS A 377 -49.98 -58.02 -25.17
N LYS A 378 -50.72 -57.56 -26.19
CA LYS A 378 -50.20 -56.59 -27.18
C LYS A 378 -49.78 -55.27 -26.52
N GLN A 379 -50.56 -54.77 -25.57
CA GLN A 379 -50.24 -53.55 -24.83
C GLN A 379 -48.96 -53.72 -23.99
N ILE A 380 -48.81 -54.84 -23.28
CA ILE A 380 -47.60 -55.16 -22.50
C ILE A 380 -46.38 -55.24 -23.42
N LYS A 381 -46.48 -55.91 -24.57
CA LYS A 381 -45.36 -56.02 -25.51
C LYS A 381 -44.91 -54.66 -26.07
N LYS A 382 -45.86 -53.75 -26.34
CA LYS A 382 -45.54 -52.37 -26.77
C LYS A 382 -44.80 -51.61 -25.67
N LEU A 383 -45.28 -51.69 -24.42
CA LEU A 383 -44.63 -51.04 -23.28
C LEU A 383 -43.24 -51.63 -23.01
N GLN A 384 -43.07 -52.95 -23.12
CA GLN A 384 -41.78 -53.60 -22.98
C GLN A 384 -40.76 -53.12 -24.02
N LEU A 385 -41.17 -52.98 -25.29
CA LEU A 385 -40.28 -52.47 -26.33
C LEU A 385 -39.92 -51.00 -26.08
N GLN A 386 -40.88 -50.17 -25.68
CA GLN A 386 -40.63 -48.77 -25.33
C GLN A 386 -39.66 -48.63 -24.15
N HIS A 387 -39.83 -49.42 -23.09
CA HIS A 387 -38.89 -49.43 -21.97
C HIS A 387 -37.51 -49.92 -22.40
N GLN A 388 -37.43 -50.93 -23.27
CA GLN A 388 -36.16 -51.43 -23.78
C GLN A 388 -35.40 -50.37 -24.61
N ASP A 389 -36.10 -49.61 -25.43
CA ASP A 389 -35.50 -48.52 -26.21
C ASP A 389 -35.04 -47.37 -25.30
N GLN A 390 -35.83 -47.02 -24.28
CA GLN A 390 -35.45 -46.01 -23.27
C GLN A 390 -34.22 -46.43 -22.46
N VAL A 391 -34.15 -47.70 -22.05
CA VAL A 391 -32.97 -48.24 -21.34
C VAL A 391 -31.73 -48.12 -22.24
N ARG A 392 -31.83 -48.53 -23.52
CA ARG A 392 -30.72 -48.43 -24.48
C ARG A 392 -30.27 -46.99 -24.71
N GLU A 393 -31.20 -46.04 -24.78
CA GLU A 393 -30.88 -44.61 -24.90
C GLU A 393 -30.14 -44.08 -23.66
N MET A 394 -30.63 -44.43 -22.47
CA MET A 394 -30.00 -44.02 -21.20
C MET A 394 -28.62 -44.63 -21.02
N GLU A 395 -28.43 -45.90 -21.40
CA GLU A 395 -27.12 -46.56 -21.42
C GLU A 395 -26.15 -45.86 -22.38
N GLY A 396 -26.62 -45.48 -23.58
CA GLY A 396 -25.81 -44.73 -24.54
C GLY A 396 -25.37 -43.36 -24.00
N ARG A 397 -26.29 -42.62 -23.36
CA ARG A 397 -25.98 -41.34 -22.72
C ARG A 397 -25.02 -41.50 -21.54
N LEU A 398 -25.18 -42.55 -20.74
CA LEU A 398 -24.30 -42.84 -19.62
C LEU A 398 -22.88 -43.11 -20.13
N MET A 399 -22.71 -43.97 -21.14
CA MET A 399 -21.38 -44.24 -21.74
C MET A 399 -20.72 -42.96 -22.26
N GLN A 400 -21.48 -42.09 -22.93
CA GLN A 400 -20.94 -40.82 -23.42
C GLN A 400 -20.48 -39.89 -22.29
N GLU A 401 -21.24 -39.80 -21.19
CA GLU A 401 -20.85 -39.03 -20.01
C GLU A 401 -19.66 -39.65 -19.28
N GLU A 402 -19.55 -40.97 -19.23
CA GLU A 402 -18.38 -41.68 -18.70
C GLU A 402 -17.12 -41.38 -19.52
N ASP A 403 -17.20 -41.43 -20.85
CA ASP A 403 -16.09 -41.08 -21.75
C ASP A 403 -15.66 -39.61 -21.57
N ASN A 404 -16.64 -38.69 -21.49
CA ASN A 404 -16.38 -37.28 -21.22
C ASN A 404 -15.71 -37.08 -19.85
N ALA A 405 -16.18 -37.77 -18.81
CA ALA A 405 -15.62 -37.68 -17.47
C ALA A 405 -14.18 -38.22 -17.43
N VAL A 406 -13.87 -39.30 -18.15
CA VAL A 406 -12.51 -39.83 -18.30
C VAL A 406 -11.61 -38.81 -19.01
N GLY A 407 -12.08 -38.20 -20.11
CA GLY A 407 -11.34 -37.15 -20.83
C GLY A 407 -11.01 -35.95 -19.94
N LEU A 408 -11.99 -35.44 -19.18
CA LEU A 408 -11.78 -34.34 -18.24
C LEU A 408 -10.82 -34.71 -17.10
N ARG A 409 -10.86 -35.94 -16.59
CA ARG A 409 -9.90 -36.41 -15.57
C ARG A 409 -8.48 -36.42 -16.08
N GLU A 410 -8.25 -36.86 -17.32
CA GLU A 410 -6.91 -36.85 -17.91
C GLU A 410 -6.42 -35.42 -18.19
N GLU A 411 -7.30 -34.51 -18.63
CA GLU A 411 -6.97 -33.08 -18.72
C GLU A 411 -6.57 -32.45 -17.39
N ILE A 412 -7.30 -32.78 -16.31
CA ILE A 412 -6.96 -32.31 -14.95
C ILE A 412 -5.58 -32.83 -14.56
N LYS A 413 -5.30 -34.12 -14.77
CA LYS A 413 -3.98 -34.71 -14.48
C LYS A 413 -2.86 -34.05 -15.29
N ASN A 414 -3.08 -33.75 -16.56
CA ASN A 414 -2.12 -33.02 -17.38
C ASN A 414 -1.87 -31.59 -16.85
N LYS A 415 -2.93 -30.87 -16.47
CA LYS A 415 -2.82 -29.53 -15.86
C LYS A 415 -2.08 -29.57 -14.52
N GLU A 416 -2.29 -30.61 -13.70
CA GLU A 416 -1.55 -30.80 -12.45
C GLU A 416 -0.05 -30.99 -12.68
N VAL A 417 0.32 -31.77 -13.70
CA VAL A 417 1.72 -31.95 -14.11
C VAL A 417 2.34 -30.63 -14.54
N ASP A 418 1.63 -29.81 -15.32
CA ASP A 418 2.15 -28.51 -15.76
C ASP A 418 2.26 -27.51 -14.61
N ILE A 419 1.30 -27.49 -13.68
CA ILE A 419 1.41 -26.70 -12.44
C ILE A 419 2.62 -27.15 -11.63
N ALA A 420 2.89 -28.45 -11.53
CA ALA A 420 4.06 -28.96 -10.82
C ALA A 420 5.38 -28.51 -11.49
N LYS A 421 5.46 -28.54 -12.82
CA LYS A 421 6.62 -28.00 -13.57
C LYS A 421 6.79 -26.51 -13.32
N MET A 422 5.71 -25.71 -13.40
CA MET A 422 5.76 -24.27 -13.14
C MET A 422 6.25 -23.98 -11.71
N ARG A 423 5.73 -24.69 -10.70
CA ARG A 423 6.19 -24.55 -9.31
C ARG A 423 7.68 -24.84 -9.17
N LYS A 424 8.20 -25.85 -9.87
CA LYS A 424 9.64 -26.14 -9.92
C LYS A 424 10.42 -24.98 -10.53
N THR A 425 10.02 -24.48 -11.70
CA THR A 425 10.71 -23.34 -12.34
C THR A 425 10.68 -22.07 -11.50
N LEU A 426 9.59 -21.82 -10.76
CA LEU A 426 9.50 -20.70 -9.83
C LEU A 426 10.45 -20.86 -8.65
N LYS A 427 10.61 -22.08 -8.14
CA LYS A 427 11.56 -22.38 -7.08
C LYS A 427 13.00 -22.16 -7.54
N ASP A 428 13.34 -22.69 -8.72
CA ASP A 428 14.68 -22.54 -9.31
C ASP A 428 15.01 -21.05 -9.55
N LEU A 429 14.05 -20.26 -10.05
CA LEU A 429 14.22 -18.81 -10.22
C LEU A 429 14.36 -18.06 -8.88
N ALA A 430 13.65 -18.50 -7.84
CA ALA A 430 13.79 -17.91 -6.50
C ALA A 430 15.17 -18.20 -5.90
N GLU A 431 15.69 -19.42 -6.09
CA GLU A 431 17.05 -19.81 -5.70
C GLU A 431 18.08 -18.94 -6.45
N GLN A 432 17.95 -18.79 -7.78
CA GLN A 432 18.81 -17.91 -8.58
C GLN A 432 18.77 -16.44 -8.13
N ASN A 433 17.59 -15.93 -7.75
CA ASN A 433 17.46 -14.56 -7.24
C ASN A 433 18.13 -14.39 -5.86
N GLN A 434 18.09 -15.40 -5.00
CA GLN A 434 18.83 -15.38 -3.72
C GLN A 434 20.33 -15.37 -3.96
N ASP A 435 20.83 -16.18 -4.91
CA ASP A 435 22.24 -16.19 -5.29
C ASP A 435 22.71 -14.84 -5.83
N LEU A 436 21.94 -14.23 -6.74
CA LEU A 436 22.23 -12.89 -7.25
C LEU A 436 22.23 -11.82 -6.16
N LEU A 437 21.31 -11.90 -5.18
CA LEU A 437 21.28 -10.98 -4.05
C LEU A 437 22.53 -11.15 -3.17
N SER A 438 22.96 -12.40 -2.92
CA SER A 438 24.18 -12.67 -2.16
C SER A 438 25.41 -12.10 -2.88
N LEU A 439 25.52 -12.30 -4.20
CA LEU A 439 26.59 -11.77 -5.03
C LEU A 439 26.58 -10.24 -5.02
N LYS A 440 25.40 -9.61 -5.14
CA LYS A 440 25.25 -8.15 -5.04
C LYS A 440 25.76 -7.62 -3.70
N MET A 441 25.47 -8.31 -2.60
CA MET A 441 25.94 -7.92 -1.26
C MET A 441 27.46 -8.04 -1.15
N THR A 442 28.05 -9.14 -1.63
CA THR A 442 29.51 -9.32 -1.66
C THR A 442 30.19 -8.24 -2.50
N LEU A 443 29.63 -7.89 -3.67
CA LEU A 443 30.16 -6.84 -4.52
C LEU A 443 30.05 -5.46 -3.86
N HIS A 444 28.91 -5.14 -3.22
CA HIS A 444 28.77 -3.90 -2.45
C HIS A 444 29.81 -3.82 -1.32
N GLU A 445 30.08 -4.92 -0.64
CA GLU A 445 31.10 -4.95 0.41
C GLU A 445 32.51 -4.73 -0.15
N LYS A 446 32.84 -5.34 -1.30
CA LYS A 446 34.11 -5.12 -2.00
C LYS A 446 34.28 -3.67 -2.46
N ILE A 447 33.25 -3.08 -3.06
CA ILE A 447 33.24 -1.67 -3.47
C ILE A 447 33.48 -0.77 -2.25
N LYS A 448 32.73 -0.98 -1.17
CA LYS A 448 32.88 -0.20 0.07
C LYS A 448 34.28 -0.35 0.69
N LYS A 449 34.90 -1.53 0.60
CA LYS A 449 36.30 -1.74 1.03
C LYS A 449 37.26 -0.96 0.14
N GLN A 450 37.10 -1.01 -1.18
CA GLN A 450 37.93 -0.26 -2.12
C GLN A 450 37.77 1.26 -1.95
N GLU A 451 36.56 1.77 -1.78
CA GLU A 451 36.30 3.19 -1.51
C GLU A 451 37.01 3.69 -0.25
N ARG A 452 37.04 2.88 0.83
CA ARG A 452 37.80 3.22 2.05
C ARG A 452 39.30 3.28 1.81
N VAL A 453 39.84 2.34 1.05
CA VAL A 453 41.27 2.31 0.70
C VAL A 453 41.62 3.54 -0.13
N ILE A 454 40.89 3.80 -1.21
CA ILE A 454 41.08 4.97 -2.07
C ILE A 454 40.95 6.27 -1.27
N SER A 455 39.94 6.38 -0.39
CA SER A 455 39.77 7.57 0.45
C SER A 455 40.93 7.76 1.44
N SER A 456 41.46 6.68 2.01
CA SER A 456 42.62 6.72 2.91
C SER A 456 43.88 7.15 2.15
N GLU A 457 44.12 6.60 0.96
CA GLU A 457 45.25 6.95 0.09
C GLU A 457 45.20 8.41 -0.36
N LYS A 458 44.02 8.90 -0.80
CA LYS A 458 43.82 10.32 -1.14
C LYS A 458 44.10 11.24 0.05
N PHE A 459 43.67 10.86 1.25
CA PHE A 459 43.96 11.64 2.47
C PHE A 459 45.46 11.69 2.76
N GLN A 460 46.16 10.56 2.66
CA GLN A 460 47.60 10.50 2.87
C GLN A 460 48.37 11.32 1.83
N LEU A 461 47.99 11.25 0.56
CA LEU A 461 48.63 12.04 -0.51
C LEU A 461 48.43 13.54 -0.28
N ASN A 462 47.22 13.97 0.10
CA ASN A 462 46.95 15.36 0.47
C ASN A 462 47.79 15.83 1.65
N GLN A 463 47.92 14.99 2.68
CA GLN A 463 48.72 15.30 3.85
C GLN A 463 50.20 15.49 3.48
N ARG A 464 50.74 14.65 2.58
CA ARG A 464 52.12 14.78 2.09
C ARG A 464 52.34 16.08 1.33
N VAL A 465 51.44 16.42 0.40
CA VAL A 465 51.51 17.69 -0.36
C VAL A 465 51.45 18.90 0.58
N ALA A 466 50.53 18.90 1.55
CA ALA A 466 50.42 19.99 2.52
C ALA A 466 51.67 20.13 3.40
N LYS A 467 52.29 19.01 3.80
CA LYS A 467 53.54 19.00 4.58
C LYS A 467 54.70 19.62 3.78
N GLU A 468 54.93 19.14 2.55
CA GLU A 468 56.00 19.67 1.69
C GLU A 468 55.80 21.15 1.35
N LEU A 469 54.56 21.57 1.07
CA LEU A 469 54.24 22.98 0.82
C LEU A 469 54.55 23.85 2.05
N SER A 470 54.21 23.37 3.26
CA SER A 470 54.52 24.07 4.52
C SER A 470 56.02 24.18 4.74
N GLU A 471 56.77 23.11 4.50
CA GLU A 471 58.23 23.09 4.63
C GLU A 471 58.89 24.05 3.63
N CYS A 472 58.52 23.97 2.35
CA CYS A 472 59.00 24.87 1.30
C CYS A 472 58.73 26.35 1.63
N THR A 473 57.54 26.66 2.14
CA THR A 473 57.18 28.04 2.52
C THR A 473 58.01 28.53 3.70
N LYS A 474 58.19 27.70 4.74
CA LYS A 474 59.04 28.04 5.89
C LYS A 474 60.49 28.28 5.48
N GLU A 475 61.02 27.44 4.60
CA GLU A 475 62.38 27.61 4.10
C GLU A 475 62.57 28.90 3.29
N MET A 476 61.60 29.23 2.44
CA MET A 476 61.61 30.49 1.70
C MET A 476 61.51 31.70 2.64
N GLN A 477 60.63 31.64 3.65
CA GLN A 477 60.51 32.67 4.68
C GLN A 477 61.83 32.85 5.44
N ASN A 478 62.50 31.77 5.80
CA ASN A 478 63.80 31.81 6.46
C ASN A 478 64.86 32.50 5.57
N LEU A 479 64.89 32.19 4.27
CA LEU A 479 65.81 32.85 3.33
C LEU A 479 65.50 34.33 3.15
N VAL A 480 64.22 34.70 3.03
CA VAL A 480 63.80 36.11 2.94
C VAL A 480 64.21 36.86 4.21
N GLN A 481 64.03 36.26 5.38
CA GLN A 481 64.46 36.85 6.66
C GLN A 481 65.98 37.06 6.72
N VAL A 482 66.77 36.09 6.24
CA VAL A 482 68.23 36.22 6.12
C VAL A 482 68.63 37.33 5.16
N CYS A 483 67.93 37.47 4.02
CA CYS A 483 68.16 38.55 3.06
C CYS A 483 67.84 39.93 3.66
N LEU A 484 66.73 40.04 4.41
CA LEU A 484 66.35 41.27 5.11
C LEU A 484 67.38 41.65 6.18
N GLN A 485 67.79 40.70 7.02
CA GLN A 485 68.84 40.91 8.03
C GLN A 485 70.15 41.42 7.39
N SER A 486 70.54 40.80 6.28
CA SER A 486 71.74 41.20 5.53
C SER A 486 71.61 42.60 4.90
N ALA A 487 70.42 42.98 4.41
CA ALA A 487 70.17 44.29 3.81
C ALA A 487 70.08 45.43 4.84
N GLU A 488 69.61 45.14 6.06
CA GLU A 488 69.56 46.08 7.18
C GLU A 488 70.92 46.25 7.89
N GLY A 489 71.96 45.52 7.45
CA GLY A 489 73.31 45.58 8.01
C GLY A 489 73.48 44.81 9.33
N SER A 490 72.53 43.94 9.68
CA SER A 490 72.60 43.08 10.86
C SER A 490 73.22 41.72 10.51
N GLU A 491 73.91 41.08 11.47
CA GLU A 491 74.45 39.74 11.24
C GLU A 491 73.32 38.72 10.97
N PRO A 492 73.33 38.05 9.81
CA PRO A 492 72.30 37.07 9.49
C PRO A 492 72.41 35.84 10.40
N ASN A 493 71.26 35.28 10.76
CA ASN A 493 71.23 34.06 11.58
C ASN A 493 71.81 32.86 10.79
N VAL A 494 73.04 32.47 11.12
CA VAL A 494 73.81 31.41 10.45
C VAL A 494 73.10 30.04 10.50
N SER A 495 72.32 29.77 11.55
CA SER A 495 71.54 28.52 11.65
C SER A 495 70.43 28.45 10.60
N MET A 496 69.82 29.60 10.29
CA MET A 496 68.81 29.74 9.23
C MET A 496 69.43 29.75 7.84
N LEU A 497 70.61 30.38 7.69
CA LEU A 497 71.38 30.44 6.45
C LEU A 497 71.93 29.07 6.05
N LEU A 498 72.37 28.23 7.00
CA LEU A 498 72.86 26.87 6.72
C LEU A 498 71.72 25.83 6.62
N GLY A 499 70.49 26.22 6.96
CA GLY A 499 69.32 25.36 6.82
C GLY A 499 69.40 24.06 7.62
N ILE A 500 69.97 24.08 8.83
CA ILE A 500 70.12 22.87 9.66
C ILE A 500 68.73 22.38 10.10
N ARG A 501 68.36 21.17 9.65
CA ARG A 501 67.02 20.58 9.83
C ARG A 501 67.03 19.51 10.93
N SER A 502 65.93 19.38 11.67
CA SER A 502 65.60 18.16 12.43
C SER A 502 64.88 17.18 11.51
N ASN A 503 65.53 16.06 11.17
CA ASN A 503 65.01 15.09 10.22
C ASN A 503 63.70 14.43 10.72
N SER A 504 62.64 14.53 9.91
CA SER A 504 61.47 13.65 9.99
C SER A 504 61.37 12.87 8.68
N SER A 505 61.82 11.62 8.71
CA SER A 505 61.78 10.66 7.61
C SER A 505 60.35 10.36 7.16
N MET A 506 60.15 10.16 5.86
CA MET A 506 59.03 9.33 5.37
C MET A 506 59.50 8.48 4.19
N SER A 507 59.31 7.18 4.38
CA SER A 507 59.54 6.09 3.45
C SER A 507 58.49 6.07 2.32
N VAL A 508 58.95 5.64 1.14
CA VAL A 508 58.12 5.41 -0.04
C VAL A 508 57.63 3.96 -0.01
N ASP A 509 56.33 3.75 -0.21
CA ASP A 509 55.80 2.49 -0.68
C ASP A 509 54.81 2.78 -1.82
N GLU A 510 54.92 2.00 -2.87
CA GLU A 510 54.24 2.19 -4.16
C GLU A 510 52.92 1.44 -4.20
N GLY A 511 51.86 2.13 -4.62
CA GLY A 511 50.57 1.54 -4.97
C GLY A 511 49.95 2.34 -6.11
N HIS A 512 49.63 1.63 -7.21
CA HIS A 512 49.11 2.17 -8.47
C HIS A 512 47.80 2.97 -8.32
N PRO A 513 47.65 4.13 -8.98
CA PRO A 513 46.39 4.84 -8.96
C PRO A 513 45.72 5.02 -10.33
N THR A 514 44.49 5.48 -10.25
CA THR A 514 43.64 5.90 -11.37
C THR A 514 43.79 7.40 -11.66
N GLU A 515 43.65 7.76 -12.93
CA GLU A 515 44.65 8.54 -13.69
C GLU A 515 44.41 10.06 -13.84
N THR A 516 43.73 10.77 -12.93
CA THR A 516 43.50 12.23 -13.18
C THR A 516 43.79 13.16 -12.02
N GLU A 517 43.10 13.02 -10.89
CA GLU A 517 43.28 13.96 -9.76
C GLU A 517 44.52 13.62 -8.92
N GLU A 518 44.82 12.33 -8.74
CA GLU A 518 46.03 11.89 -8.05
C GLU A 518 47.29 12.16 -8.87
N GLU A 519 47.23 12.04 -10.20
CA GLU A 519 48.35 12.42 -11.05
C GLU A 519 48.68 13.91 -10.92
N ALA A 520 47.66 14.77 -10.89
CA ALA A 520 47.86 16.20 -10.66
C ALA A 520 48.51 16.47 -9.30
N ARG A 521 48.11 15.76 -8.24
CA ARG A 521 48.71 15.89 -6.90
C ARG A 521 50.12 15.32 -6.81
N LYS A 522 50.41 14.21 -7.48
CA LYS A 522 51.76 13.64 -7.57
C LYS A 522 52.69 14.56 -8.37
N ARG A 523 52.21 15.15 -9.46
CA ARG A 523 52.95 16.18 -10.22
C ARG A 523 53.23 17.41 -9.34
N LEU A 524 52.23 17.92 -8.62
CA LEU A 524 52.40 19.02 -7.67
C LEU A 524 53.43 18.70 -6.58
N LEU A 525 53.45 17.46 -6.07
CA LEU A 525 54.47 17.03 -5.11
C LEU A 525 55.87 17.07 -5.72
N GLY A 526 56.02 16.62 -6.98
CA GLY A 526 57.27 16.72 -7.74
C GLY A 526 57.71 18.17 -7.96
N ASP A 527 56.79 19.05 -8.33
CA ASP A 527 57.05 20.48 -8.50
C ASP A 527 57.49 21.13 -7.18
N LEU A 528 56.85 20.79 -6.06
CA LEU A 528 57.25 21.26 -4.73
C LEU A 528 58.64 20.79 -4.33
N GLN A 529 58.99 19.54 -4.62
CA GLN A 529 60.35 19.02 -4.41
C GLN A 529 61.38 19.77 -5.27
N GLN A 530 61.04 20.13 -6.50
CA GLN A 530 61.90 20.94 -7.36
C GLN A 530 62.07 22.37 -6.84
N ILE A 531 61.00 23.02 -6.36
CA ILE A 531 61.09 24.34 -5.73
C ILE A 531 61.99 24.28 -4.50
N ARG A 532 61.89 23.22 -3.71
CA ARG A 532 62.76 22.99 -2.55
C ARG A 532 64.23 22.88 -2.93
N GLN A 533 64.56 22.16 -4.01
CA GLN A 533 65.93 22.11 -4.54
C GLN A 533 66.41 23.50 -4.98
N ASN A 534 65.56 24.29 -5.65
CA ASN A 534 65.90 25.66 -6.04
C ASN A 534 66.16 26.57 -4.83
N ILE A 535 65.39 26.42 -3.76
CA ILE A 535 65.61 27.10 -2.47
C ILE A 535 66.97 26.71 -1.89
N ASP A 536 67.34 25.43 -1.91
CA ASP A 536 68.65 24.97 -1.44
C ASP A 536 69.81 25.56 -2.28
N ILE A 537 69.65 25.66 -3.60
CA ILE A 537 70.61 26.31 -4.51
C ILE A 537 70.75 27.81 -4.19
N LEU A 538 69.63 28.51 -4.01
CA LEU A 538 69.62 29.93 -3.61
C LEU A 538 70.29 30.14 -2.26
N ARG A 539 70.05 29.24 -1.31
CA ARG A 539 70.71 29.23 0.00
C ARG A 539 72.22 29.09 -0.14
N GLY A 540 72.69 28.22 -1.03
CA GLY A 540 74.11 28.08 -1.37
C GLY A 540 74.70 29.40 -1.87
N HIS A 541 74.09 30.01 -2.89
CA HIS A 541 74.56 31.30 -3.44
C HIS A 541 74.57 32.44 -2.41
N LEU A 542 73.57 32.50 -1.53
CA LEU A 542 73.52 33.49 -0.45
C LEU A 542 74.61 33.23 0.59
N SER A 543 74.85 31.96 0.92
CA SER A 543 75.93 31.56 1.85
C SER A 543 77.30 31.91 1.28
N ASP A 544 77.52 31.64 0.00
CA ASP A 544 78.78 31.96 -0.70
C ASP A 544 79.01 33.47 -0.73
N LYS A 545 78.00 34.27 -1.10
CA LYS A 545 78.09 35.73 -1.07
C LYS A 545 78.31 36.28 0.34
N TYR A 546 77.68 35.69 1.35
CA TYR A 546 77.93 36.07 2.73
C TYR A 546 79.36 35.75 3.14
N ALA A 547 79.88 34.57 2.79
CA ALA A 547 81.26 34.18 3.04
C ALA A 547 82.27 35.10 2.31
N GLU A 548 81.97 35.49 1.06
CA GLU A 548 82.75 36.48 0.30
C GLU A 548 82.71 37.87 0.97
N SER A 549 81.55 38.33 1.43
CA SER A 549 81.41 39.63 2.10
C SER A 549 82.13 39.66 3.45
N VAL A 550 82.04 38.59 4.24
CA VAL A 550 82.77 38.44 5.50
C VAL A 550 84.28 38.34 5.22
N GLY A 551 84.69 37.58 4.21
CA GLY A 551 86.09 37.45 3.79
C GLY A 551 86.70 38.75 3.27
N ASN A 552 85.95 39.54 2.49
CA ASN A 552 86.38 40.83 1.98
C ASN A 552 86.47 41.90 3.08
N ASN A 553 85.57 41.88 4.07
CA ASN A 553 85.67 42.72 5.27
C ASN A 553 86.82 42.31 6.20
N CYS A 554 87.39 41.10 6.06
CA CYS A 554 88.57 40.65 6.80
C CYS A 554 89.91 41.00 6.10
N ILE A 555 89.91 41.66 4.93
CA ILE A 555 91.12 42.16 4.25
C ILE A 555 91.11 43.69 4.23
N THR A 556 91.10 44.33 5.40
CA THR A 556 91.82 45.58 5.71
C THR A 556 91.55 45.98 7.17
N GLN A 557 92.64 46.10 7.93
CA GLN A 557 92.82 46.73 9.25
C GLN A 557 92.26 46.03 10.50
#